data_AF-A0A2S9FJ92-F1
#
_entry.id   AF-A0A2S9FJ92-F1
#
_cell.length_a   1.000
_cell.length_b   1.000
_cell.length_c   1.000
_cell.angle_alpha   90.00
_cell.angle_beta   90.00
_cell.angle_gamma   90.00
#
_symmetry.space_group_name_H-M   'P 1'
#
loop_
_entity.id
_entity.type
_entity.pdbx_description
1 polymer ?
#
loop_
_entity_poly.entity_id
_entity_poly.type
_entity_poly.pdbx_seq_one_letter_code
_entity_poly.pdbx_strand_id
1 'polypeptide(L)'
;RSRPAALIDWARNQSLSVRWRPGDDWVVVEGSPDAVGQAFDVAVRDYRGRRGQYFYASPHQPEVPMHLRTEVSEMGRILSYIPHHMSLPDHIPLQVPDRGLDPDALLNAYNADDLARAGFTGKGITIVIFAFDGFRQSDLDTFTTTFELPQFTPEVVGGSPGEPRGELSMDLQVAHAIAPDARKVVVNARPTVEGGGG
;
A
#
# COMPACT_ATOMS: atom_id res chain seq x y z
N ARG A 1 -7.35 22.65 -3.82
CA ARG A 1 -7.55 22.55 -5.29
C ARG A 1 -9.03 22.82 -5.61
N SER A 2 -9.33 23.24 -6.84
CA SER A 2 -10.71 23.42 -7.30
C SER A 2 -11.38 22.07 -7.56
N ARG A 3 -12.71 22.03 -7.37
CA ARG A 3 -13.54 20.88 -7.72
C ARG A 3 -13.47 20.62 -9.24
N PRO A 4 -13.32 19.37 -9.70
CA PRO A 4 -13.24 19.03 -11.12
C PRO A 4 -14.64 19.00 -11.75
N ALA A 5 -15.18 20.19 -12.05
CA ALA A 5 -16.57 20.33 -12.46
C ALA A 5 -16.81 19.75 -13.86
N ALA A 6 -15.90 19.98 -14.80
CA ALA A 6 -16.03 19.45 -16.16
C ALA A 6 -16.01 17.92 -16.18
N LEU A 7 -15.12 17.29 -15.37
CA LEU A 7 -15.09 15.84 -15.22
C LEU A 7 -16.40 15.29 -14.61
N ILE A 8 -16.92 15.93 -13.56
CA ILE A 8 -18.15 15.49 -12.88
C ILE A 8 -19.35 15.55 -13.84
N ASP A 9 -19.48 16.63 -14.61
CA ASP A 9 -20.58 16.80 -15.55
C ASP A 9 -20.45 15.85 -16.75
N TRP A 10 -19.23 15.67 -17.27
CA TRP A 10 -18.97 14.69 -18.34
C TRP A 10 -19.31 13.27 -17.90
N ALA A 11 -18.84 12.84 -16.73
CA ALA A 11 -19.09 11.49 -16.23
C ALA A 11 -20.59 11.22 -16.07
N ARG A 12 -21.35 12.19 -15.54
CA ARG A 12 -22.81 12.09 -15.44
C ARG A 12 -23.47 11.86 -16.81
N ASN A 13 -23.02 12.58 -17.84
CA ASN A 13 -23.54 12.42 -19.21
C ASN A 13 -23.21 11.05 -19.81
N GLN A 14 -22.11 10.42 -19.38
CA GLN A 14 -21.71 9.07 -19.79
C GLN A 14 -22.34 7.97 -18.93
N SER A 15 -23.32 8.29 -18.08
CA SER A 15 -23.91 7.35 -17.11
C SER A 15 -22.88 6.76 -16.13
N LEU A 16 -21.85 7.54 -15.78
CA LEU A 16 -20.83 7.21 -14.81
C LEU A 16 -21.05 8.01 -13.52
N SER A 17 -20.71 7.41 -12.37
CA SER A 17 -20.68 8.09 -11.07
C SER A 17 -19.27 8.53 -10.72
N VAL A 18 -19.16 9.65 -10.01
CA VAL A 18 -17.88 10.24 -9.60
C VAL A 18 -17.78 10.31 -8.09
N ARG A 19 -16.66 9.82 -7.56
CA ARG A 19 -16.26 9.93 -6.17
C ARG A 19 -15.00 10.81 -6.07
N TRP A 20 -15.17 11.98 -5.46
CA TRP A 20 -14.10 12.95 -5.22
C TRP A 20 -14.33 13.63 -3.88
N ARG A 21 -13.28 13.90 -3.11
CA ARG A 21 -13.36 14.66 -1.86
C ARG A 21 -12.59 15.98 -1.97
N PRO A 22 -13.06 17.05 -1.31
CA PRO A 22 -12.34 18.31 -1.27
C PRO A 22 -10.91 18.12 -0.74
N GLY A 23 -9.92 18.43 -1.59
CA GLY A 23 -8.51 18.28 -1.27
C GLY A 23 -7.80 17.22 -2.11
N ASP A 24 -8.52 16.22 -2.61
CA ASP A 24 -7.96 15.15 -3.43
C ASP A 24 -7.47 15.71 -4.79
N ASP A 25 -6.32 15.23 -5.23
CA ASP A 25 -5.74 15.44 -6.56
C ASP A 25 -6.04 14.30 -7.53
N TRP A 26 -6.84 13.32 -7.09
CA TRP A 26 -7.34 12.20 -7.87
C TRP A 26 -8.86 12.10 -7.76
N VAL A 27 -9.47 11.39 -8.70
CA VAL A 27 -10.93 11.19 -8.78
C VAL A 27 -11.19 9.75 -9.18
N VAL A 28 -12.18 9.13 -8.56
CA VAL A 28 -12.64 7.78 -8.94
C VAL A 28 -13.93 7.88 -9.74
N VAL A 29 -13.94 7.23 -10.89
CA VAL A 29 -15.08 7.16 -11.80
C VAL A 29 -15.53 5.71 -11.89
N GLU A 30 -16.82 5.47 -11.67
CA GLU A 30 -17.40 4.13 -11.59
C GLU A 30 -18.61 4.02 -12.53
N GLY A 31 -18.85 2.83 -13.08
CA GLY A 31 -19.98 2.56 -13.97
C GLY A 31 -20.04 1.10 -14.37
N SER A 32 -21.04 0.74 -15.17
CA SER A 32 -21.10 -0.60 -15.77
C SER A 32 -19.96 -0.78 -16.78
N PRO A 33 -19.52 -2.03 -17.05
CA PRO A 33 -18.47 -2.29 -18.05
C PRO A 33 -18.79 -1.66 -19.42
N ASP A 34 -20.06 -1.72 -19.85
CA ASP A 34 -20.50 -1.12 -21.12
C ASP A 34 -20.41 0.40 -21.11
N ALA A 35 -20.83 1.06 -20.02
CA ALA A 35 -20.76 2.52 -19.90
C ALA A 35 -19.31 3.00 -19.87
N VAL A 36 -18.44 2.33 -19.10
CA VAL A 36 -17.00 2.63 -19.04
C VAL A 36 -16.36 2.41 -20.41
N GLY A 37 -16.69 1.30 -21.08
CA GLY A 37 -16.14 0.99 -22.39
C GLY A 37 -16.54 2.00 -23.47
N GLN A 38 -17.80 2.43 -23.47
CA GLN A 38 -18.29 3.47 -24.39
C GLN A 38 -17.68 4.84 -24.11
N ALA A 39 -17.58 5.22 -22.83
CA ALA A 39 -17.09 6.54 -22.44
C ALA A 39 -15.62 6.78 -22.80
N PHE A 40 -14.79 5.72 -22.71
CA PHE A 40 -13.36 5.79 -22.94
C PHE A 40 -12.89 5.13 -24.24
N ASP A 41 -13.82 4.65 -25.07
CA ASP A 41 -13.53 3.92 -26.31
C ASP A 41 -12.57 2.72 -26.10
N VAL A 42 -12.84 1.93 -25.07
CA VAL A 42 -12.04 0.77 -24.70
C VAL A 42 -12.90 -0.45 -24.44
N ALA A 43 -12.38 -1.64 -24.73
CA ALA A 43 -13.04 -2.87 -24.32
C ALA A 43 -12.71 -3.19 -22.86
N VAL A 44 -13.72 -3.41 -22.02
CA VAL A 44 -13.55 -4.00 -20.68
C VAL A 44 -13.99 -5.46 -20.76
N ARG A 45 -13.14 -6.38 -20.32
CA ARG A 45 -13.38 -7.83 -20.42
C ARG A 45 -13.04 -8.54 -19.13
N ASP A 46 -13.71 -9.67 -18.92
CA ASP A 46 -13.34 -10.63 -17.88
C ASP A 46 -12.23 -11.57 -18.36
N TYR A 47 -11.30 -11.83 -17.46
CA TYR A 47 -10.14 -12.69 -17.65
C TYR A 47 -10.06 -13.71 -16.52
N ARG A 48 -9.42 -14.84 -16.81
CA ARG A 48 -9.08 -15.87 -15.82
C ARG A 48 -7.57 -16.03 -15.76
N GLY A 49 -7.00 -15.77 -14.59
CA GLY A 49 -5.57 -15.90 -14.35
C GLY A 49 -5.12 -17.34 -14.10
N ARG A 50 -3.81 -17.55 -14.06
CA ARG A 50 -3.18 -18.90 -13.98
C ARG A 50 -3.51 -19.66 -12.69
N ARG A 51 -3.85 -18.96 -11.60
CA ARG A 51 -4.27 -19.57 -10.32
C ARG A 51 -5.80 -19.71 -10.21
N GLY A 52 -6.52 -19.54 -11.31
CA GLY A 52 -7.98 -19.66 -11.37
C GLY A 52 -8.75 -18.42 -10.96
N GLN A 53 -8.07 -17.33 -10.60
CA GLN A 53 -8.67 -16.05 -10.22
C GLN A 53 -9.38 -15.38 -11.41
N TYR A 54 -10.58 -14.84 -11.18
CA TYR A 54 -11.30 -14.03 -12.14
C TYR A 54 -11.01 -12.56 -11.90
N PHE A 55 -10.84 -11.79 -12.96
CA PHE A 55 -10.62 -10.35 -12.89
C PHE A 55 -11.07 -9.66 -14.16
N TYR A 56 -11.38 -8.36 -14.10
CA TYR A 56 -11.65 -7.56 -15.29
C TYR A 56 -10.45 -6.67 -15.62
N ALA A 57 -10.26 -6.42 -16.90
CA ALA A 57 -9.26 -5.46 -17.38
C ALA A 57 -9.67 -4.89 -18.74
N SER A 58 -9.06 -3.75 -19.10
CA SER A 58 -8.97 -3.33 -20.49
C SER A 58 -7.58 -3.65 -21.06
N PRO A 59 -7.48 -4.25 -22.26
CA PRO A 59 -6.19 -4.47 -22.91
C PRO A 59 -5.56 -3.16 -23.43
N HIS A 60 -6.34 -2.07 -23.53
CA HIS A 60 -5.87 -0.78 -23.99
C HIS A 60 -5.95 0.24 -22.85
N GLN A 61 -4.94 1.11 -22.77
CA GLN A 61 -4.95 2.23 -21.83
C GLN A 61 -6.00 3.24 -22.30
N PRO A 62 -6.99 3.61 -21.47
CA PRO A 62 -7.92 4.67 -21.83
C PRO A 62 -7.18 6.02 -21.89
N GLU A 63 -7.53 6.84 -22.88
CA GLU A 63 -7.02 8.20 -23.00
C GLU A 63 -7.92 9.19 -22.26
N VAL A 64 -7.32 10.30 -21.80
CA VAL A 64 -8.10 11.42 -21.26
C VAL A 64 -8.82 12.12 -22.43
N PRO A 65 -10.18 12.18 -22.40
CA PRO A 65 -10.95 12.90 -23.41
C PRO A 65 -10.47 14.34 -23.56
N MET A 66 -10.33 14.83 -24.80
CA MET A 66 -9.69 16.12 -25.09
C MET A 66 -10.25 17.30 -24.27
N HIS A 67 -11.57 17.34 -24.08
CA HIS A 67 -12.26 18.40 -23.36
C HIS A 67 -12.05 18.36 -21.83
N LEU A 68 -11.47 17.28 -21.30
CA LEU A 68 -11.14 17.12 -19.88
C LEU A 68 -9.66 17.39 -19.57
N ARG A 69 -8.81 17.56 -20.58
CA ARG A 69 -7.35 17.71 -20.40
C ARG A 69 -6.94 18.97 -19.62
N THR A 70 -7.85 19.91 -19.42
CA THR A 70 -7.64 21.09 -18.56
C THR A 70 -7.78 20.76 -17.07
N GLU A 71 -8.54 19.73 -16.71
CA GLU A 71 -8.77 19.29 -15.32
C GLU A 71 -8.08 17.96 -14.99
N VAL A 72 -7.92 17.08 -15.97
CA VAL A 72 -7.40 15.72 -15.82
C VAL A 72 -6.08 15.60 -16.58
N SER A 73 -5.00 15.33 -15.85
CA SER A 73 -3.66 15.16 -16.43
C SER A 73 -3.43 13.73 -16.95
N GLU A 74 -3.96 12.73 -16.26
CA GLU A 74 -3.72 11.32 -16.56
C GLU A 74 -4.89 10.45 -16.10
N MET A 75 -4.98 9.25 -16.66
CA MET A 75 -5.97 8.24 -16.31
C MET A 75 -5.29 6.96 -15.85
N GLY A 76 -5.78 6.37 -14.75
CA GLY A 76 -5.36 5.05 -14.30
C GLY A 76 -5.75 3.94 -15.27
N ARG A 77 -5.16 2.75 -15.10
CA ARG A 77 -5.57 1.56 -15.85
C ARG A 77 -6.93 1.07 -15.37
N ILE A 78 -7.75 0.57 -16.30
CA ILE A 78 -8.92 -0.24 -15.95
C ILE A 78 -8.43 -1.67 -15.71
N LEU A 79 -8.17 -2.00 -14.44
CA LEU A 79 -7.61 -3.30 -14.04
C LEU A 79 -8.04 -3.65 -12.62
N SER A 80 -8.67 -4.81 -12.44
CA SER A 80 -9.06 -5.33 -11.11
C SER A 80 -8.09 -6.39 -10.57
N TYR A 81 -6.95 -6.58 -11.24
CA TYR A 81 -5.97 -7.60 -10.91
C TYR A 81 -4.60 -6.99 -10.69
N ILE A 82 -4.25 -6.85 -9.41
CA ILE A 82 -2.93 -6.40 -8.98
C ILE A 82 -2.37 -7.51 -8.09
N PRO A 83 -1.66 -8.51 -8.65
CA PRO A 83 -1.04 -9.54 -7.85
C PRO A 83 0.00 -8.91 -6.93
N HIS A 84 -0.23 -8.99 -5.64
CA HIS A 84 0.78 -8.67 -4.64
C HIS A 84 1.64 -9.93 -4.40
N HIS A 85 2.93 -9.71 -4.20
CA HIS A 85 3.88 -10.73 -3.80
C HIS A 85 4.56 -10.26 -2.53
N MET A 86 4.74 -11.17 -1.58
CA MET A 86 5.66 -10.94 -0.46
C MET A 86 7.02 -11.52 -0.85
N SER A 87 8.07 -10.82 -0.44
CA SER A 87 9.44 -11.32 -0.57
C SER A 87 9.64 -12.42 0.47
N LEU A 88 9.48 -13.68 0.06
CA LEU A 88 9.90 -14.81 0.88
C LEU A 88 11.34 -15.16 0.51
N PRO A 89 12.29 -15.22 1.46
CA PRO A 89 13.64 -15.71 1.15
C PRO A 89 13.58 -17.19 0.77
N ASP A 90 13.69 -17.51 -0.53
CA ASP A 90 13.66 -18.90 -1.02
C ASP A 90 14.93 -19.69 -0.68
N HIS A 91 16.02 -18.99 -0.33
CA HIS A 91 17.32 -19.56 0.00
C HIS A 91 18.00 -18.74 1.10
N ILE A 92 18.24 -19.35 2.27
CA ILE A 92 19.12 -18.78 3.31
C ILE A 92 20.55 -19.17 2.94
N PRO A 93 21.44 -18.24 2.55
CA PRO A 93 22.79 -18.58 2.17
C PRO A 93 23.56 -19.07 3.40
N LEU A 94 24.04 -20.33 3.36
CA LEU A 94 24.80 -20.96 4.45
C LEU A 94 26.15 -20.28 4.78
N GLN A 95 26.57 -19.30 3.97
CA GLN A 95 27.83 -18.55 4.14
C GLN A 95 27.65 -17.25 4.94
N VAL A 96 26.41 -16.82 5.20
CA VAL A 96 26.14 -15.76 6.17
C VAL A 96 26.07 -16.43 7.54
N PRO A 97 26.71 -15.89 8.60
CA PRO A 97 26.52 -16.42 9.95
C PRO A 97 25.03 -16.66 10.23
N ASP A 98 24.68 -17.74 10.92
CA ASP A 98 23.30 -18.16 11.25
C ASP A 98 22.52 -17.17 12.14
N ARG A 99 22.98 -15.93 12.25
CA ARG A 99 22.38 -14.87 13.06
C ARG A 99 21.96 -13.75 12.13
N GLY A 100 20.65 -13.44 12.15
CA GLY A 100 20.15 -12.20 11.59
C GLY A 100 20.79 -10.98 12.28
N LEU A 101 20.67 -9.81 11.66
CA LEU A 101 21.12 -8.57 12.29
C LEU A 101 20.23 -8.25 13.49
N ASP A 102 20.81 -8.24 14.68
CA ASP A 102 20.16 -7.61 15.85
C ASP A 102 20.07 -6.08 15.66
N PRO A 103 19.29 -5.36 16.47
CA PRO A 103 19.11 -3.92 16.34
C PRO A 103 20.40 -3.10 16.32
N ASP A 104 21.39 -3.45 17.15
CA ASP A 104 22.67 -2.73 17.21
C ASP A 104 23.50 -2.99 15.96
N ALA A 105 23.55 -4.24 15.49
CA ALA A 105 24.20 -4.61 14.24
C ALA A 105 23.52 -3.96 13.04
N LEU A 106 22.19 -3.81 13.06
CA LEU A 106 21.42 -3.10 12.04
C LEU A 106 21.78 -1.61 12.01
N LEU A 107 21.77 -0.94 13.15
CA LEU A 107 22.16 0.48 13.25
C LEU A 107 23.60 0.69 12.80
N ASN A 108 24.52 -0.19 13.21
CA ASN A 108 25.92 -0.12 12.80
C ASN A 108 26.10 -0.34 11.30
N ALA A 109 25.45 -1.37 10.73
CA ALA A 109 25.56 -1.71 9.32
C ALA A 109 25.10 -0.56 8.39
N TYR A 110 24.13 0.23 8.84
CA TYR A 110 23.63 1.40 8.12
C TYR A 110 24.14 2.75 8.65
N ASN A 111 25.17 2.72 9.52
CA ASN A 111 25.82 3.92 10.06
C ASN A 111 24.85 4.90 10.75
N ALA A 112 23.82 4.35 11.39
CA ALA A 112 22.78 5.05 12.13
C ALA A 112 23.01 5.05 13.65
N ASP A 113 24.06 4.38 14.13
CA ASP A 113 24.41 4.27 15.54
C ASP A 113 24.81 5.63 16.15
N ASP A 114 25.57 6.46 15.42
CA ASP A 114 25.90 7.82 15.84
C ASP A 114 24.65 8.71 15.96
N LEU A 115 23.68 8.55 15.06
CA LEU A 115 22.41 9.28 15.10
C LEU A 115 21.57 8.83 16.29
N ALA A 116 21.46 7.53 16.53
CA ALA A 116 20.77 6.99 17.70
C ALA A 116 21.40 7.50 19.01
N ARG A 117 22.74 7.49 19.11
CA ARG A 117 23.49 8.00 20.27
C ARG A 117 23.35 9.51 20.46
N ALA A 118 23.18 10.26 19.38
CA ALA A 118 22.85 11.69 19.42
C ALA A 118 21.37 11.96 19.78
N GLY A 119 20.55 10.93 20.01
CA GLY A 119 19.16 11.04 20.45
C GLY A 119 18.13 11.09 19.32
N PHE A 120 18.52 10.79 18.07
CA PHE A 120 17.60 10.71 16.95
C PHE A 120 16.87 9.35 16.94
N THR A 121 15.78 9.26 17.70
CA THR A 121 14.98 8.03 17.89
C THR A 121 13.70 7.98 17.06
N GLY A 122 13.48 8.96 16.17
CA GLY A 122 12.23 9.11 15.42
C GLY A 122 11.11 9.81 16.19
N LYS A 123 11.40 10.40 17.35
CA LYS A 123 10.42 11.15 18.14
C LYS A 123 9.73 12.24 17.30
N GLY A 124 8.39 12.21 17.30
CA GLY A 124 7.57 13.15 16.51
C GLY A 124 7.39 12.76 15.03
N ILE A 125 8.01 11.65 14.59
CA ILE A 125 7.85 11.10 13.24
C ILE A 125 6.81 9.97 13.27
N THR A 126 6.04 9.85 12.18
CA THR A 126 5.14 8.72 11.95
C THR A 126 5.66 7.88 10.79
N ILE A 127 5.83 6.59 11.01
CA ILE A 127 6.19 5.60 10.00
C ILE A 127 4.89 4.90 9.59
N VAL A 128 4.54 5.00 8.31
CA VAL A 128 3.35 4.39 7.72
C VAL A 128 3.78 3.19 6.89
N ILE A 129 3.24 2.01 7.21
CA ILE A 129 3.51 0.75 6.52
C ILE A 129 2.23 0.28 5.85
N PHE A 130 2.27 0.07 4.53
CA PHE A 130 1.16 -0.49 3.77
C PHE A 130 1.27 -2.01 3.75
N ALA A 131 0.33 -2.67 4.40
CA ALA A 131 0.40 -4.10 4.66
C ALA A 131 -0.63 -4.91 3.85
N PHE A 132 -0.21 -6.10 3.42
CA PHE A 132 -1.03 -7.10 2.75
C PHE A 132 -1.19 -8.39 3.56
N ASP A 133 -0.51 -8.51 4.70
CA ASP A 133 -0.63 -9.60 5.67
C ASP A 133 -0.70 -9.05 7.11
N GLY A 134 -1.06 -9.93 8.05
CA GLY A 134 -1.20 -9.57 9.47
C GLY A 134 0.11 -9.53 10.26
N PHE A 135 0.02 -9.12 11.52
CA PHE A 135 1.07 -9.31 12.52
C PHE A 135 0.46 -9.82 13.83
N ARG A 136 1.29 -10.36 14.72
CA ARG A 136 0.87 -10.69 16.09
C ARG A 136 1.56 -9.77 17.07
N GLN A 137 0.79 -9.13 17.95
CA GLN A 137 1.35 -8.25 18.98
C GLN A 137 2.36 -9.00 19.88
N SER A 138 2.09 -10.28 20.20
CA SER A 138 3.01 -11.12 20.99
C SER A 138 4.41 -11.24 20.39
N ASP A 139 4.52 -11.22 19.06
CA ASP A 139 5.80 -11.34 18.37
C ASP A 139 6.58 -10.03 18.48
N LEU A 140 5.89 -8.88 18.48
CA LEU A 140 6.47 -7.56 18.73
C LEU A 140 6.90 -7.40 20.19
N ASP A 141 6.08 -7.86 21.13
CA ASP A 141 6.37 -7.82 22.57
C ASP A 141 7.60 -8.69 22.91
N THR A 142 7.70 -9.86 22.28
CA THR A 142 8.86 -10.76 22.41
C THR A 142 10.12 -10.12 21.87
N PHE A 143 10.05 -9.51 20.69
CA PHE A 143 11.18 -8.80 20.06
C PHE A 143 11.68 -7.65 20.93
N THR A 144 10.77 -6.78 21.35
CA THR A 144 11.10 -5.60 22.18
C THR A 144 11.67 -6.01 23.53
N THR A 145 11.15 -7.07 24.15
CA THR A 145 11.72 -7.62 25.40
C THR A 145 13.13 -8.19 25.17
N THR A 146 13.32 -8.93 24.08
CA THR A 146 14.60 -9.61 23.78
C THR A 146 15.73 -8.62 23.52
N PHE A 147 15.42 -7.48 22.89
CA PHE A 147 16.39 -6.44 22.54
C PHE A 147 16.30 -5.20 23.42
N GLU A 148 15.60 -5.29 24.57
CA GLU A 148 15.47 -4.20 25.55
C GLU A 148 14.95 -2.87 24.94
N LEU A 149 14.11 -2.98 23.91
CA LEU A 149 13.47 -1.84 23.26
C LEU A 149 12.14 -1.47 23.94
N PRO A 150 11.68 -0.21 23.83
CA PRO A 150 10.37 0.19 24.34
C PRO A 150 9.25 -0.67 23.74
N GLN A 151 8.28 -1.06 24.55
CA GLN A 151 7.06 -1.72 24.06
C GLN A 151 6.29 -0.76 23.14
N PHE A 152 5.66 -1.29 22.10
CA PHE A 152 4.83 -0.50 21.19
C PHE A 152 3.67 -1.31 20.63
N THR A 153 2.57 -0.62 20.33
CA THR A 153 1.42 -1.19 19.64
C THR A 153 1.18 -0.37 18.37
N PRO A 154 1.28 -0.97 17.18
CA PRO A 154 0.99 -0.28 15.93
C PRO A 154 -0.49 0.12 15.86
N GLU A 155 -0.77 1.31 15.36
CA GLU A 155 -2.13 1.71 15.00
C GLU A 155 -2.53 1.10 13.67
N VAL A 156 -3.72 0.50 13.59
CA VAL A 156 -4.19 -0.15 12.37
C VAL A 156 -5.33 0.65 11.74
N VAL A 157 -5.13 1.07 10.49
CA VAL A 157 -6.11 1.80 9.67
C VAL A 157 -6.65 0.88 8.59
N GLY A 158 -7.97 0.83 8.43
CA GLY A 158 -8.62 0.01 7.39
C GLY A 158 -8.87 -1.45 7.79
N GLY A 159 -8.85 -1.77 9.09
CA GLY A 159 -9.10 -3.12 9.61
C GLY A 159 -7.88 -4.04 9.52
N SER A 160 -8.05 -5.31 9.90
CA SER A 160 -6.92 -6.26 9.91
C SER A 160 -6.41 -6.52 8.48
N PRO A 161 -5.11 -6.37 8.21
CA PRO A 161 -4.50 -6.70 6.92
C PRO A 161 -4.41 -8.21 6.65
N GLY A 162 -4.99 -9.07 7.49
CA GLY A 162 -5.17 -10.49 7.21
C GLY A 162 -4.42 -11.40 8.18
N GLU A 163 -4.16 -12.64 7.75
CA GLU A 163 -3.42 -13.62 8.55
C GLU A 163 -1.93 -13.24 8.62
N PRO A 164 -1.28 -13.36 9.79
CA PRO A 164 0.15 -13.09 9.93
C PRO A 164 1.02 -14.05 9.13
N ARG A 165 1.89 -13.53 8.26
CA ARG A 165 2.83 -14.34 7.46
C ARG A 165 4.29 -13.98 7.65
N GLY A 166 4.57 -12.89 8.36
CA GLY A 166 5.90 -12.57 8.92
C GLY A 166 6.52 -11.29 8.36
N GLU A 167 6.13 -10.87 7.15
CA GLU A 167 6.69 -9.67 6.50
C GLU A 167 6.34 -8.41 7.30
N LEU A 168 5.06 -8.21 7.62
CA LEU A 168 4.65 -7.07 8.43
C LEU A 168 5.28 -7.06 9.83
N SER A 169 5.46 -8.24 10.44
CA SER A 169 6.16 -8.35 11.71
C SER A 169 7.61 -7.89 11.57
N MET A 170 8.32 -8.31 10.51
CA MET A 170 9.68 -7.90 10.21
C MET A 170 9.78 -6.39 9.95
N ASP A 171 8.90 -5.82 9.12
CA ASP A 171 8.88 -4.39 8.83
C ASP A 171 8.72 -3.54 10.10
N LEU A 172 7.79 -3.95 10.97
CA LEU A 172 7.55 -3.28 12.24
C LEU A 172 8.73 -3.40 13.19
N GLN A 173 9.36 -4.58 13.29
CA GLN A 173 10.52 -4.83 14.14
C GLN A 173 11.74 -4.02 13.69
N VAL A 174 12.04 -4.01 12.39
CA VAL A 174 13.15 -3.24 11.79
C VAL A 174 12.92 -1.74 11.95
N ALA A 175 11.72 -1.24 11.63
CA ALA A 175 11.38 0.16 11.82
C ALA A 175 11.47 0.58 13.30
N HIS A 176 11.07 -0.29 14.21
CA HIS A 176 11.12 -0.02 15.64
C HIS A 176 12.54 -0.08 16.21
N ALA A 177 13.40 -0.98 15.71
CA ALA A 177 14.81 -1.04 16.05
C ALA A 177 15.55 0.26 15.67
N ILE A 178 15.26 0.83 14.51
CA ILE A 178 15.90 2.06 14.02
C ILE A 178 15.32 3.29 14.72
N ALA A 179 14.00 3.34 14.88
CA ALA A 179 13.28 4.53 15.33
C ALA A 179 12.26 4.17 16.44
N PRO A 180 12.71 3.83 17.65
CA PRO A 180 11.84 3.31 18.71
C PRO A 180 10.75 4.31 19.15
N ASP A 181 11.01 5.61 19.08
CA ASP A 181 10.05 6.66 19.50
C ASP A 181 9.13 7.14 18.37
N ALA A 182 9.29 6.63 17.14
CA ALA A 182 8.36 6.93 16.07
C ALA A 182 6.99 6.31 16.34
N ARG A 183 5.91 6.98 15.90
CA ARG A 183 4.57 6.37 15.83
C ARG A 183 4.52 5.39 14.66
N LYS A 184 4.03 4.17 14.88
CA LYS A 184 3.89 3.14 13.84
C LYS A 184 2.43 3.04 13.44
N VAL A 185 2.15 3.23 12.16
CA VAL A 185 0.82 3.11 11.57
C VAL A 185 0.86 2.05 10.48
N VAL A 186 0.00 1.05 10.61
CA VAL A 186 -0.23 0.02 9.60
C VAL A 186 -1.51 0.38 8.85
N VAL A 187 -1.41 0.51 7.53
CA VAL A 187 -2.56 0.70 6.65
C VAL A 187 -2.84 -0.62 5.94
N ASN A 188 -4.05 -1.15 6.14
CA ASN A 188 -4.51 -2.32 5.41
C ASN A 188 -4.68 -1.98 3.93
N ALA A 189 -3.75 -2.48 3.10
CA ALA A 189 -3.73 -2.25 1.68
C ALA A 189 -4.50 -3.32 0.89
N ARG A 190 -4.97 -4.41 1.51
CA ARG A 190 -5.73 -5.46 0.80
C ARG A 190 -6.95 -4.95 0.03
N PRO A 191 -7.77 -4.00 0.54
CA PRO A 191 -8.87 -3.45 -0.22
C PRO A 191 -8.45 -2.77 -1.53
N THR A 192 -7.20 -2.30 -1.64
CA THR A 192 -6.68 -1.68 -2.87
C THR A 192 -6.37 -2.68 -3.98
N VAL A 193 -6.28 -3.98 -3.65
CA VAL A 193 -5.89 -5.05 -4.59
C VAL A 193 -6.90 -6.20 -4.66
N GLU A 194 -7.81 -6.33 -3.70
CA GLU A 194 -8.81 -7.42 -3.62
C GLU A 194 -10.26 -6.95 -3.84
N GLY A 195 -10.53 -5.65 -3.73
CA GLY A 195 -11.83 -5.04 -4.01
C GLY A 195 -11.68 -4.01 -5.13
N GLY A 196 -12.72 -3.84 -5.96
CA GLY A 196 -12.73 -2.84 -7.04
C GLY A 196 -12.17 -1.52 -6.53
N GLY A 197 -11.14 -1.02 -7.21
CA GLY A 197 -10.27 0.07 -6.76
C GLY A 197 -11.02 1.15 -5.97
N GLY A 198 -10.45 1.51 -4.81
CA GLY A 198 -11.07 2.35 -3.78
C GLY A 198 -11.61 3.70 -4.25
#